data_AF-A0AAW5U701-F1
#
_entry.id   AF-A0AAW5U701-F1
#
_cell.length_a   1.000
_cell.length_b   1.000
_cell.length_c   1.000
_cell.angle_alpha   90.00
_cell.angle_beta   90.00
_cell.angle_gamma   90.00
#
_symmetry.space_group_name_H-M   'P 1'
#
loop_
_entity.id
_entity.type
_entity.pdbx_description
1 polymer ?
#
loop_
_entity_poly.entity_id
_entity_poly.type
_entity_poly.pdbx_seq_one_letter_code
_entity_poly.pdbx_strand_id
1 'polypeptide(L)' 'MKQVEERYISFEASKMAYRDIKNSVDTAKREGIAEGMNQKALDIARNMLADGIDINLIMKYSGLTQEQIEKLK' A
#
# COMPACT_ATOMS: atom_id res chain seq x y z
N MET A 1 -29.12 28.57 -24.99
CA MET A 1 -28.85 27.11 -25.00
C MET A 1 -27.36 26.81 -24.87
N LYS A 2 -26.45 27.38 -25.69
CA LYS A 2 -24.99 27.12 -25.61
C LYS A 2 -24.35 27.31 -24.22
N GLN A 3 -24.65 28.40 -23.52
CA GLN A 3 -24.08 28.68 -22.18
C GLN A 3 -24.49 27.66 -21.10
N VAL A 4 -25.69 27.06 -21.23
CA VAL A 4 -26.16 26.03 -20.28
C VAL A 4 -25.41 24.72 -20.52
N GLU A 5 -25.14 24.40 -21.77
CA GLU A 5 -24.42 23.19 -22.18
C GLU A 5 -22.93 23.27 -21.84
N GLU A 6 -22.28 24.41 -22.06
CA GLU A 6 -20.91 24.67 -21.60
C GLU A 6 -20.78 24.54 -20.08
N ARG A 7 -21.76 25.05 -19.32
CA ARG A 7 -21.79 24.91 -17.86
C ARG A 7 -21.95 23.46 -17.44
N TYR A 8 -22.76 22.67 -18.14
CA TYR A 8 -22.93 21.24 -17.87
C TYR A 8 -21.64 20.45 -18.13
N ILE A 9 -20.99 20.69 -19.27
CA ILE A 9 -19.72 20.05 -19.63
C ILE A 9 -18.63 20.42 -18.61
N SER A 10 -18.52 21.70 -18.24
CA SER A 10 -17.57 22.15 -17.22
C SER A 10 -17.82 21.51 -15.85
N PHE A 11 -19.08 21.36 -15.47
CA PHE A 11 -19.45 20.70 -14.21
C PHE A 11 -19.07 19.21 -14.21
N GLU A 12 -19.38 18.47 -15.26
CA GLU A 12 -19.01 17.05 -15.36
C GLU A 12 -17.49 16.86 -15.43
N ALA A 13 -16.76 17.73 -16.15
CA ALA A 13 -15.30 17.71 -16.19
C ALA A 13 -14.70 17.96 -14.79
N SER A 14 -15.23 18.94 -14.04
CA SER A 14 -14.78 19.23 -12.67
C SER A 14 -15.03 18.04 -11.73
N LYS A 15 -16.19 17.40 -11.84
CA LYS A 15 -16.54 16.20 -11.07
C LYS A 15 -15.65 15.01 -11.41
N MET A 16 -15.31 14.83 -12.68
CA MET A 16 -14.37 13.79 -13.13
C MET A 16 -12.99 14.04 -12.55
N ALA A 17 -12.44 15.25 -12.68
CA ALA A 17 -11.15 15.61 -12.11
C ALA A 17 -11.10 15.39 -10.59
N TYR A 18 -12.16 15.76 -9.87
CA TYR A 18 -12.25 15.50 -8.43
C TYR A 18 -12.20 14.00 -8.10
N ARG A 19 -12.91 13.17 -8.87
CA ARG A 19 -12.89 11.71 -8.68
C ARG A 19 -11.51 11.12 -8.95
N ASP A 20 -10.85 11.56 -10.01
CA ASP A 20 -9.53 11.05 -10.38
C ASP A 20 -8.49 11.39 -9.30
N ILE A 21 -8.50 12.64 -8.81
CA ILE A 21 -7.64 13.07 -7.70
C ILE A 21 -7.92 12.25 -6.45
N LYS A 22 -9.20 12.10 -6.08
CA LYS A 22 -9.58 11.33 -4.89
C LYS A 22 -9.11 9.88 -5.00
N ASN A 23 -9.37 9.24 -6.13
CA ASN A 23 -8.99 7.84 -6.36
C ASN A 23 -7.46 7.67 -6.34
N SER A 24 -6.72 8.61 -6.92
CA SER A 24 -5.25 8.61 -6.87
C SER A 24 -4.74 8.70 -5.44
N VAL A 25 -5.26 9.64 -4.64
CA VAL A 25 -4.87 9.82 -3.23
C VAL A 25 -5.24 8.59 -2.38
N ASP A 26 -6.46 8.08 -2.53
CA ASP A 26 -6.92 6.91 -1.78
C ASP A 26 -6.10 5.67 -2.13
N THR A 27 -5.66 5.55 -3.39
CA THR A 27 -4.80 4.45 -3.85
C THR A 27 -3.39 4.58 -3.29
N ALA A 28 -2.76 5.74 -3.43
CA ALA A 28 -1.43 6.01 -2.88
C ALA A 28 -1.39 5.78 -1.35
N LYS A 29 -2.44 6.18 -0.64
CA LYS A 29 -2.55 5.95 0.81
C LYS A 29 -2.65 4.45 1.14
N ARG A 30 -3.46 3.70 0.40
CA ARG A 30 -3.64 2.25 0.62
C ARG A 30 -2.35 1.49 0.35
N GLU A 31 -1.68 1.81 -0.76
CA GLU A 31 -0.40 1.22 -1.13
C GLU A 31 0.68 1.55 -0.10
N GLY A 32 0.81 2.82 0.31
CA GLY A 32 1.77 3.22 1.34
C GLY A 32 1.53 2.54 2.70
N ILE A 33 0.28 2.30 3.10
CA ILE A 33 -0.04 1.52 4.31
C ILE A 33 0.39 0.05 4.14
N ALA A 34 0.08 -0.57 3.00
CA ALA A 34 0.44 -1.96 2.74
C ALA A 34 1.96 -2.15 2.70
N GLU A 35 2.69 -1.26 2.02
CA GLU A 35 4.15 -1.24 1.99
C GLU A 35 4.74 -1.06 3.39
N GLY A 36 4.23 -0.10 4.18
CA GLY A 36 4.68 0.13 5.54
C GLY A 36 4.46 -1.07 6.47
N MET A 37 3.32 -1.76 6.33
CA MET A 37 3.05 -2.99 7.08
C MET A 37 4.00 -4.13 6.69
N ASN A 38 4.27 -4.29 5.39
CA ASN A 38 5.22 -5.29 4.90
C ASN A 38 6.64 -4.99 5.38
N GLN A 39 7.09 -3.74 5.28
CA GLN A 39 8.41 -3.33 5.76
C GLN A 39 8.56 -3.59 7.26
N LYS A 40 7.53 -3.28 8.06
CA LYS A 40 7.53 -3.58 9.50
C LYS A 40 7.64 -5.08 9.78
N ALA A 41 6.96 -5.94 9.02
CA ALA A 41 7.08 -7.38 9.16
C ALA A 41 8.51 -7.88 8.86
N LEU A 42 9.14 -7.33 7.80
CA LEU A 42 10.52 -7.64 7.43
C LEU A 42 11.52 -7.17 8.50
N ASP A 43 11.32 -5.99 9.09
CA ASP A 43 12.18 -5.45 10.14
C ASP A 43 12.10 -6.30 11.42
N ILE A 44 10.89 -6.71 11.81
CA ILE A 44 10.69 -7.63 12.95
C ILE A 44 11.37 -8.97 12.68
N ALA A 45 11.20 -9.54 11.48
CA ALA A 45 11.82 -10.80 11.12
C ALA A 45 13.36 -10.72 11.13
N ARG A 46 13.95 -9.60 10.66
CA ARG A 46 15.40 -9.34 10.78
C ARG A 46 15.87 -9.36 12.23
N ASN A 47 15.15 -8.70 13.13
CA ASN A 47 15.50 -8.70 14.55
C ASN A 47 15.37 -10.10 15.16
N MET A 48 14.30 -10.84 14.84
CA MET A 48 14.14 -12.22 15.31
C MET A 48 15.25 -13.15 14.82
N LEU A 49 15.72 -12.98 13.58
CA LEU A 49 16.89 -13.72 13.07
C LEU A 49 18.16 -13.38 13.85
N ALA A 50 18.38 -12.09 14.14
CA ALA A 50 19.54 -11.64 14.92
C ALA A 50 19.51 -12.19 16.36
N ASP A 51 18.32 -12.34 16.93
CA ASP A 51 18.11 -12.96 18.25
C ASP A 51 18.21 -14.51 18.21
N GLY A 52 18.46 -15.11 17.04
CA GLY A 52 18.62 -16.55 16.88
C GLY A 52 17.31 -17.35 16.93
N ILE A 53 16.17 -16.70 16.69
CA ILE A 53 14.86 -17.36 16.68
C ILE A 53 14.74 -18.29 15.46
N ASP A 54 14.13 -19.46 15.67
CA ASP A 54 13.92 -20.46 14.63
C ASP A 54 13.09 -19.92 13.45
N ILE A 55 13.51 -20.25 12.23
CA ILE A 55 12.89 -19.79 10.98
C ILE A 55 11.40 -20.20 10.92
N ASN A 56 11.04 -21.40 11.37
CA ASN A 56 9.63 -21.83 11.34
C ASN A 56 8.76 -20.96 12.26
N LEU A 57 9.32 -20.50 13.38
CA LEU A 57 8.63 -19.62 14.32
C LEU A 57 8.47 -18.22 13.72
N ILE A 58 9.51 -17.70 13.07
CA ILE A 58 9.47 -16.42 12.35
C ILE A 58 8.39 -16.49 11.26
N MET A 59 8.36 -17.54 10.44
CA MET A 59 7.33 -17.75 9.41
C MET A 59 5.91 -17.74 10.02
N LYS A 60 5.71 -18.48 11.11
CA LYS A 60 4.41 -18.60 11.76
C LYS A 60 3.85 -17.26 12.26
N TYR A 61 4.70 -16.39 12.82
CA TYR A 61 4.25 -15.14 13.44
C TYR A 61 4.33 -13.92 12.52
N SER A 62 5.29 -13.88 11.58
CA SER A 62 5.42 -12.78 10.62
C SER A 62 4.56 -12.95 9.37
N GLY A 63 4.14 -14.19 9.07
CA GLY A 63 3.46 -14.53 7.82
C GLY A 63 4.36 -14.48 6.59
N LEU A 64 5.69 -14.32 6.77
CA LEU A 64 6.66 -14.35 5.69
C LEU A 64 6.95 -15.78 5.24
N THR A 65 7.27 -15.93 3.96
CA THR A 65 7.77 -17.20 3.43
C THR A 65 9.23 -17.44 3.84
N GLN A 66 9.66 -18.70 3.78
CA GLN A 66 11.06 -19.04 4.00
C GLN A 66 11.98 -18.27 3.05
N GLU A 67 11.62 -18.15 1.76
CA GLU A 67 12.39 -17.40 0.77
C GLU A 67 12.53 -15.91 1.15
N GLN A 68 11.45 -15.29 1.64
CA GLN A 68 11.50 -13.90 2.11
C GLN A 68 12.43 -13.74 3.30
N ILE A 69 12.39 -14.67 4.25
CA ILE A 69 13.26 -14.66 5.45
C ILE A 69 14.72 -14.94 5.08
N GLU A 70 14.98 -15.82 4.13
CA GLU A 70 16.34 -16.11 3.66
C GLU A 70 16.98 -14.91 2.96
N LYS A 71 16.19 -14.09 2.25
CA LYS A 71 16.65 -12.82 1.67
C LYS A 71 16.98 -11.75 2.71
N LEU A 72 16.63 -11.95 3.98
CA LEU A 72 16.95 -11.02 5.08
C LEU A 72 18.27 -11.32 5.78
N LYS A 73 18.89 -12.48 5.51
CA LYS A 73 20.23 -12.84 6.01
C LYS A 73 21.31 -12.11 5.23
#